data_AF-A0A523VM58-F1
#
_entry.id   AF-A0A523VM58-F1
#
_cell.length_a   1.000
_cell.length_b   1.000
_cell.length_c   1.000
_cell.angle_alpha   90.00
_cell.angle_beta   90.00
_cell.angle_gamma   90.00
#
_symmetry.space_group_name_H-M   'P 1'
#
loop_
_entity.id
_entity.type
_entity.pdbx_description
1 polymer ?
#
loop_
_entity_poly.entity_id
_entity_poly.type
_entity_poly.pdbx_seq_one_letter_code
_entity_poly.pdbx_strand_id
1 'polypeptide(L)' 'MSDYVIQMVDFDNAQYIAVNFVKEKKNVSNVNVVITESKDGVWVVKGTCPIDLDGHPWRESFEIVIDQKGKIKASDFSLM' A
#
# COMPACT_ATOMS: atom_id res chain seq x y z
N MET A 1 -20.99 28.65 8.95
CA MET A 1 -20.86 27.18 8.88
C MET A 1 -19.67 26.92 8.00
N SER A 2 -18.57 26.40 8.53
CA SER A 2 -17.36 26.13 7.74
C SER A 2 -17.57 24.79 7.06
N ASP A 3 -17.62 24.79 5.73
CA ASP A 3 -17.62 23.55 4.96
C ASP A 3 -16.31 22.82 5.23
N TYR A 4 -16.39 21.69 5.93
CA TYR A 4 -15.27 20.80 6.15
C TYR A 4 -15.05 20.03 4.84
N VAL A 5 -14.12 20.48 4.01
CA VAL A 5 -13.70 19.72 2.82
C VAL A 5 -12.97 18.47 3.31
N ILE A 6 -13.60 17.31 3.20
CA ILE A 6 -12.90 16.03 3.39
C ILE A 6 -11.92 15.91 2.23
N GLN A 7 -10.64 16.15 2.49
CA GLN A 7 -9.60 15.94 1.49
C GLN A 7 -9.55 14.44 1.17
N MET A 8 -10.00 14.09 -0.03
CA MET A 8 -9.92 12.72 -0.52
C MET A 8 -8.47 12.37 -0.80
N VAL A 9 -8.13 11.11 -0.62
CA VAL A 9 -6.80 10.59 -0.94
C VAL A 9 -6.56 10.69 -2.44
N ASP A 10 -5.48 11.36 -2.81
CA ASP A 10 -4.93 11.41 -4.16
C ASP A 10 -3.91 10.27 -4.39
N PHE A 11 -3.36 10.21 -5.60
CA PHE A 11 -2.41 9.17 -6.01
C PHE A 11 -1.18 9.09 -5.09
N ASP A 12 -0.56 10.23 -4.78
CA ASP A 12 0.66 10.29 -3.98
C ASP A 12 0.40 9.86 -2.53
N ASN A 13 -0.72 10.31 -1.94
CA ASN A 13 -1.11 9.87 -0.60
C ASN A 13 -1.46 8.38 -0.56
N ALA A 14 -2.13 7.84 -1.59
CA ALA A 14 -2.43 6.42 -1.65
C ALA A 14 -1.14 5.57 -1.65
N GLN A 15 -0.14 5.98 -2.46
CA GLN A 15 1.17 5.32 -2.46
C GLN A 15 1.85 5.43 -1.11
N TYR A 16 1.89 6.62 -0.52
CA TYR A 16 2.51 6.84 0.79
C TYR A 16 1.90 5.97 1.88
N ILE A 17 0.56 5.91 1.95
CA ILE A 17 -0.18 5.07 2.91
C ILE A 17 0.15 3.59 2.71
N ALA A 18 0.09 3.08 1.47
CA ALA A 18 0.40 1.69 1.18
C ALA A 18 1.85 1.32 1.54
N VAL A 19 2.81 2.17 1.17
CA VAL A 19 4.23 1.93 1.41
C VAL A 19 4.52 1.89 2.91
N ASN A 20 4.04 2.86 3.68
CA ASN A 20 4.27 2.87 5.13
C ASN A 20 3.62 1.68 5.82
N PHE A 21 2.40 1.32 5.42
CA PHE A 21 1.75 0.12 5.94
C PHE A 21 2.57 -1.14 5.68
N VAL A 22 3.09 -1.34 4.46
CA VAL A 22 3.91 -2.50 4.14
C VAL A 22 5.23 -2.49 4.94
N LYS A 23 5.90 -1.33 5.04
CA LYS A 23 7.13 -1.19 5.84
C LYS A 23 6.93 -1.57 7.29
N GLU A 24 5.87 -1.08 7.92
CA GLU A 24 5.53 -1.40 9.31
C GLU A 24 5.10 -2.86 9.47
N LYS A 25 4.25 -3.35 8.56
CA LYS A 25 3.67 -4.71 8.64
C LYS A 25 4.71 -5.80 8.43
N LYS A 26 5.67 -5.58 7.52
CA LYS A 26 6.72 -6.55 7.15
C LYS A 26 8.06 -6.26 7.79
N ASN A 27 8.18 -5.17 8.54
CA ASN A 27 9.44 -4.71 9.14
C ASN A 27 10.57 -4.55 8.10
N VAL A 28 10.26 -3.86 7.00
CA VAL A 28 11.19 -3.65 5.88
C VAL A 28 11.43 -2.15 5.67
N SER A 29 12.63 -1.78 5.25
CA SER A 29 12.97 -0.39 4.93
C SER A 29 12.60 0.01 3.50
N ASN A 30 12.63 -0.96 2.59
CA ASN A 30 12.48 -0.74 1.15
C ASN A 30 11.25 -1.47 0.62
N VAL A 31 10.43 -0.76 -0.14
CA VAL A 31 9.23 -1.26 -0.81
C VAL A 31 9.25 -0.68 -2.22
N ASN A 32 9.01 -1.52 -3.23
CA ASN A 32 8.93 -1.09 -4.61
C ASN A 32 7.46 -1.12 -5.07
N VAL A 33 6.91 0.04 -5.43
CA VAL A 33 5.55 0.14 -5.99
C VAL A 33 5.64 -0.02 -7.50
N VAL A 34 4.80 -0.90 -8.06
CA VAL A 34 4.76 -1.19 -9.50
C VAL A 34 3.50 -0.60 -10.12
N ILE A 35 2.37 -0.68 -9.41
CA ILE A 35 1.07 -0.21 -9.91
C ILE A 35 0.38 0.60 -8.81
N THR A 36 -0.24 1.70 -9.22
CA THR A 36 -1.21 2.43 -8.39
C THR A 36 -2.35 2.85 -9.29
N GLU A 37 -3.54 2.38 -8.98
CA GLU A 37 -4.73 2.63 -9.80
C GLU A 37 -5.93 2.96 -8.91
N SER A 38 -6.78 3.86 -9.40
CA SER A 38 -8.08 4.15 -8.78
C SER A 38 -9.14 3.35 -9.51
N LYS A 39 -9.89 2.52 -8.78
CA LYS A 39 -10.94 1.65 -9.33
C LYS A 39 -12.11 1.60 -8.35
N ASP A 40 -13.32 1.82 -8.85
CA ASP A 40 -14.57 1.68 -8.07
C ASP A 40 -14.58 2.46 -6.73
N GLY A 41 -13.94 3.64 -6.72
CA GLY A 41 -13.87 4.48 -5.51
C GLY A 41 -12.86 4.01 -4.46
N VAL A 42 -11.95 3.10 -4.80
CA VAL A 42 -10.80 2.72 -3.98
C VAL A 42 -9.49 2.90 -4.76
N TRP A 43 -8.39 3.05 -4.02
CA TRP A 43 -7.04 2.95 -4.55
C TRP A 43 -6.53 1.53 -4.36
N VAL A 44 -5.97 0.96 -5.42
CA VAL A 44 -5.27 -0.33 -5.39
C VAL A 44 -3.79 -0.06 -5.66
N VAL A 45 -2.94 -0.39 -4.69
CA VAL A 45 -1.49 -0.21 -4.79
C VAL A 45 -0.84 -1.58 -4.77
N LYS A 46 -0.09 -1.91 -5.83
CA LYS A 46 0.62 -3.19 -5.96
C LYS A 46 2.11 -2.98 -6.07
N GLY A 47 2.86 -3.93 -5.55
CA GLY A 47 4.31 -3.87 -5.62
C GLY A 47 4.99 -5.09 -5.05
N THR A 48 6.26 -4.93 -4.72
CA THR A 48 7.07 -5.97 -4.08
C THR A 48 7.83 -5.41 -2.90
N CYS A 49 8.00 -6.21 -1.85
CA CYS A 49 8.90 -5.94 -0.73
C CYS A 49 9.88 -7.10 -0.55
N PRO A 50 11.10 -6.84 -0.03
CA PRO A 50 12.01 -7.89 0.35
C PRO A 50 11.41 -8.65 1.54
N ILE A 51 11.66 -9.95 1.61
CA ILE A 51 11.45 -10.74 2.84
C ILE A 51 12.71 -11.56 3.08
N ASP A 52 13.02 -11.80 4.34
CA ASP A 52 14.06 -12.74 4.73
C ASP A 52 13.38 -14.04 5.16
N LEU A 53 13.66 -15.12 4.44
CA LEU A 53 13.24 -16.46 4.81
C LEU A 53 14.50 -17.31 5.01
N ASP A 54 14.70 -17.77 6.24
CA ASP A 54 15.83 -18.62 6.64
C ASP A 54 17.22 -18.05 6.28
N GLY A 55 17.38 -16.73 6.30
CA GLY A 55 18.63 -16.06 5.97
C GLY A 55 18.84 -15.84 4.47
N HIS A 56 17.82 -16.09 3.65
CA HIS A 56 17.84 -15.87 2.21
C HIS A 56 16.94 -14.69 1.81
N PRO A 57 17.44 -13.74 1.00
CA PRO A 57 16.63 -12.63 0.52
C PRO A 57 15.68 -13.08 -0.60
N TRP A 58 14.38 -12.99 -0.34
CA TRP A 58 13.32 -13.21 -1.32
C TRP A 58 12.54 -11.93 -1.60
N ARG A 59 11.64 -12.01 -2.58
CA ARG A 59 10.66 -10.97 -2.85
C ARG A 59 9.26 -11.51 -2.63
N GLU A 60 8.46 -10.71 -1.95
CA GLU A 60 7.04 -10.95 -1.79
C GLU A 60 6.31 -9.87 -2.57
N SER A 61 5.28 -10.27 -3.31
CA SER A 61 4.34 -9.32 -3.93
C SER A 61 3.29 -8.89 -2.92
N PHE A 62 2.81 -7.66 -3.05
CA PHE A 62 1.73 -7.14 -2.22
C PHE A 62 0.67 -6.44 -3.06
N GLU A 63 -0.56 -6.42 -2.54
CA GLU A 63 -1.68 -5.63 -3.01
C GLU A 63 -2.39 -4.98 -1.81
N ILE A 64 -2.44 -3.65 -1.78
CA ILE A 64 -3.11 -2.87 -0.73
C ILE A 64 -4.30 -2.13 -1.34
N VAL A 65 -5.47 -2.29 -0.72
CA VAL A 65 -6.70 -1.58 -1.08
C VAL A 65 -7.00 -0.50 -0.06
N ILE A 66 -7.16 0.75 -0.50
CA ILE A 66 -7.34 1.93 0.34
C ILE A 66 -8.62 2.66 -0.08
N ASP A 67 -9.47 3.05 0.86
CA ASP A 67 -10.63 3.90 0.53
C ASP A 67 -10.25 5.37 0.31
N GLN A 68 -11.20 6.16 -0.19
CA GLN A 68 -11.00 7.60 -0.43
C GLN A 68 -10.66 8.42 0.82
N LYS A 69 -10.83 7.85 2.02
CA LYS A 69 -10.50 8.48 3.30
C LYS A 69 -9.12 8.05 3.82
N GLY A 70 -8.40 7.21 3.08
CA GLY A 70 -7.08 6.72 3.46
C GLY A 70 -7.08 5.50 4.37
N LYS A 71 -8.25 4.87 4.58
CA LYS A 71 -8.33 3.66 5.40
C LYS A 71 -8.03 2.43 4.53
N ILE A 72 -7.11 1.60 4.99
CA ILE A 72 -6.82 0.30 4.38
C ILE A 72 -8.04 -0.62 4.60
N LYS A 73 -8.56 -1.14 3.49
CA LYS A 73 -9.70 -2.08 3.45
C LYS A 73 -9.26 -3.52 3.34
N ALA A 74 -8.20 -3.77 2.59
CA ALA A 74 -7.64 -5.09 2.39
C ALA A 74 -6.14 -4.99 2.14
N SER A 75 -5.44 -6.07 2.46
CA SER A 75 -4.03 -6.26 2.16
C SER A 75 -3.81 -7.73 1.84
N ASP A 76 -3.20 -8.01 0.69
CA ASP A 76 -2.77 -9.34 0.30
C ASP A 76 -1.26 -9.36 0.12
N PHE A 77 -0.64 -10.48 0.50
CA PHE A 77 0.79 -10.71 0.36
C PHE A 77 1.02 -12.12 -0.16
N SER A 78 1.75 -12.23 -1.25
CA SER A 78 1.97 -13.48 -1.95
C SER A 78 3.44 -13.65 -2.28
N LEU A 79 4.02 -14.76 -1.81
CA LEU A 79 5.39 -15.18 -2.11
C LEU A 79 5.54 -15.44 -3.61
N MET A 80 6.60 -14.91 -4.20
CA MET A 80 6.97 -15.17 -5.60
C MET A 80 8.00 -16.27 -5.71
#